data_AF-A0A1V3SV41-F1
#
_entry.id   AF-A0A1V3SV41-F1
#
_cell.length_a   1.000
_cell.length_b   1.000
_cell.length_c   1.000
_cell.angle_alpha   90.00
_cell.angle_beta   90.00
_cell.angle_gamma   90.00
#
_symmetry.space_group_name_H-M   'P 1'
#
loop_
_entity.id
_entity.type
_entity.pdbx_description
1 polymer ?
#
loop_
_entity_poly.entity_id
_entity_poly.type
_entity_poly.pdbx_seq_one_letter_code
_entity_poly.pdbx_strand_id
1 'polypeptide(L)'
;MDKGVPAMVPLDFHYARKACCVQRVGYRKGFKPFLKYTKGFGFSFLFLFFLTACGGGGSGGGGGVTGSTVSVSGTVQGGAGPIDASSVSLWEAGSAGGSATQISNSVQTQSDGSYTVSSSIPVPASAFLYVVASGGIVSGTSNPNIMLMSTVGEAGNIPSKVFVNEFTTVVSSYLFLTGSPHFSSGAPSIAGNSSSLVSDQNSLVNYVNLQTGGFQTTLPSSSVTQLTDLANIIASCVEDTSSGFSNCQTLKTATTVTSFNPSNTLMSFVSLI
;
A
#
# COMPACT_ATOMS: atom_id res chain seq x y z
N MET A 1 -21.07 21.35 3.88
CA MET A 1 -21.54 20.39 2.86
C MET A 1 -20.73 19.14 3.05
N ASP A 2 -21.37 18.21 3.75
CA ASP A 2 -20.83 16.96 4.24
C ASP A 2 -20.53 16.03 3.04
N LYS A 3 -19.25 15.87 2.68
CA LYS A 3 -18.84 14.87 1.70
C LYS A 3 -18.61 13.58 2.48
N GLY A 4 -19.65 12.75 2.48
CA GLY A 4 -19.67 11.47 3.19
C GLY A 4 -18.44 10.62 2.87
N VAL A 5 -17.91 10.02 3.93
CA VAL A 5 -16.93 8.93 3.88
C VAL A 5 -17.42 7.90 2.86
N PRO A 6 -16.59 7.47 1.89
CA PRO A 6 -17.00 6.45 0.93
C PRO A 6 -17.39 5.20 1.71
N ALA A 7 -18.66 4.80 1.58
CA ALA A 7 -19.13 3.54 2.12
C ALA A 7 -18.27 2.43 1.53
N MET A 8 -17.68 1.61 2.39
CA MET A 8 -16.92 0.43 1.99
C MET A 8 -17.84 -0.43 1.12
N VAL A 9 -17.58 -0.46 -0.19
CA VAL A 9 -18.36 -1.29 -1.11
C VAL A 9 -18.11 -2.73 -0.67
N PRO A 10 -19.17 -3.53 -0.44
CA PRO A 10 -18.99 -4.93 -0.11
C PRO A 10 -18.35 -5.63 -1.31
N LEU A 11 -17.03 -5.87 -1.24
CA LEU A 11 -16.35 -6.79 -2.13
C LEU A 11 -17.03 -8.16 -1.98
N ASP A 12 -17.39 -8.80 -3.09
CA ASP A 12 -18.16 -10.04 -3.07
C ASP A 12 -17.32 -11.19 -2.46
N PHE A 13 -17.44 -11.36 -1.14
CA PHE A 13 -16.59 -12.17 -0.25
C PHE A 13 -16.66 -13.68 -0.49
N HIS A 14 -17.44 -14.14 -1.46
CA HIS A 14 -17.55 -15.56 -1.79
C HIS A 14 -16.23 -16.17 -2.29
N TYR A 15 -15.31 -15.35 -2.83
CA TYR A 15 -13.99 -15.80 -3.28
C TYR A 15 -12.96 -15.85 -2.13
N ALA A 16 -12.97 -14.85 -1.23
CA ALA A 16 -12.04 -14.78 -0.10
C ALA A 16 -12.32 -15.85 0.98
N ARG A 17 -13.59 -16.20 1.22
CA ARG A 17 -13.93 -17.31 2.15
C ARG A 17 -13.41 -18.66 1.68
N LYS A 18 -13.24 -18.87 0.36
CA LYS A 18 -12.61 -20.09 -0.15
C LYS A 18 -11.11 -20.13 0.15
N ALA A 19 -10.42 -18.99 0.23
CA ALA A 19 -9.00 -18.95 0.59
C ALA A 19 -8.78 -19.28 2.08
N CYS A 20 -9.59 -18.71 2.99
CA CYS A 20 -9.47 -18.97 4.43
C CYS A 20 -9.86 -20.41 4.86
N CYS A 21 -10.69 -21.10 4.07
CA CYS A 21 -11.09 -22.48 4.37
C CYS A 21 -10.18 -23.57 3.76
N VAL A 22 -9.11 -23.23 3.04
CA VAL A 22 -8.24 -24.20 2.35
C VAL A 22 -7.02 -24.64 3.19
N GLN A 23 -7.10 -24.52 4.52
CA GLN A 23 -6.20 -25.26 5.41
C GLN A 23 -6.98 -26.33 6.20
N ARG A 24 -6.89 -27.56 5.67
CA ARG A 24 -7.35 -28.87 6.18
C ARG A 24 -8.58 -29.50 5.54
N VAL A 25 -8.63 -29.70 4.22
CA VAL A 25 -9.15 -30.98 3.67
C VAL A 25 -8.47 -31.21 2.32
N GLY A 26 -7.66 -32.28 2.21
CA GLY A 26 -7.16 -32.71 0.92
C GLY A 26 -8.31 -33.22 0.05
N TYR A 27 -8.43 -32.75 -1.20
CA TYR A 27 -9.10 -33.54 -2.23
C TYR A 27 -8.64 -33.13 -3.64
N ARG A 28 -8.13 -34.12 -4.38
CA ARG A 28 -7.97 -34.06 -5.83
C ARG A 28 -9.35 -33.95 -6.49
N LYS A 29 -9.47 -33.12 -7.53
CA LYS A 29 -9.76 -33.52 -8.93
C LYS A 29 -10.24 -32.30 -9.72
N GLY A 30 -9.80 -32.26 -10.97
CA GLY A 30 -9.78 -31.07 -11.83
C GLY A 30 -11.12 -30.55 -12.30
N PHE A 31 -11.05 -29.35 -12.87
CA PHE A 31 -12.13 -28.72 -13.61
C PHE A 31 -11.53 -28.03 -14.85
N LYS A 32 -11.98 -28.45 -16.04
CA LYS A 32 -11.64 -27.86 -17.34
C LYS A 32 -12.43 -26.56 -17.57
N PRO A 33 -11.94 -25.62 -18.40
CA PRO A 33 -12.49 -24.28 -18.49
C PRO A 33 -13.78 -24.26 -19.34
N PHE A 34 -14.79 -23.52 -18.87
CA PHE A 34 -15.96 -23.20 -19.68
C PHE A 34 -15.80 -21.78 -20.24
N LEU A 35 -15.51 -21.73 -21.53
CA LEU A 35 -15.53 -20.58 -22.40
C LEU A 35 -16.97 -20.32 -22.85
N LYS A 36 -17.49 -19.09 -22.74
CA LYS A 36 -18.18 -18.31 -23.80
C LYS A 36 -19.18 -17.26 -23.29
N TYR A 37 -19.36 -16.25 -24.16
CA TYR A 37 -20.49 -15.32 -24.36
C TYR A 37 -20.44 -14.01 -23.53
N THR A 38 -20.57 -12.78 -24.07
CA THR A 38 -21.00 -12.32 -25.42
C THR A 38 -20.65 -10.85 -25.70
N LYS A 39 -20.32 -10.59 -26.97
CA LYS A 39 -20.69 -9.46 -27.86
C LYS A 39 -21.02 -8.07 -27.29
N GLY A 40 -20.18 -7.09 -27.66
CA GLY A 40 -20.54 -6.05 -28.63
C GLY A 40 -21.16 -4.76 -28.09
N PHE A 41 -20.40 -3.66 -28.15
CA PHE A 41 -20.90 -2.36 -28.61
C PHE A 41 -19.70 -1.50 -29.03
N GLY A 42 -19.63 -1.14 -30.31
CA GLY A 42 -18.61 -0.25 -30.84
C GLY A 42 -18.97 1.20 -30.54
N PHE A 43 -17.96 2.03 -30.29
CA PHE A 43 -18.03 3.46 -30.53
C PHE A 43 -16.61 3.97 -30.80
N SER A 44 -16.34 4.20 -32.09
CA SER A 44 -15.14 4.88 -32.57
C SER A 44 -15.40 6.38 -32.46
N PHE A 45 -14.63 7.08 -31.62
CA PHE A 45 -14.55 8.53 -31.64
C PHE A 45 -13.07 8.94 -31.68
N LEU A 46 -12.60 9.15 -32.91
CA LEU A 46 -11.33 9.77 -33.23
C LEU A 46 -11.50 11.29 -33.07
N PHE A 47 -11.06 11.84 -31.94
CA PHE A 47 -11.02 13.29 -31.73
C PHE A 47 -9.60 13.81 -31.96
N LEU A 48 -9.37 14.40 -33.13
CA LEU A 48 -8.20 15.21 -33.45
C LEU A 48 -8.38 16.60 -32.80
N PHE A 49 -7.53 16.95 -31.85
CA PHE A 49 -7.36 18.35 -31.41
C PHE A 49 -6.00 18.87 -31.92
N PHE A 50 -6.06 19.90 -32.76
CA PHE A 50 -4.91 20.68 -33.20
C PHE A 50 -4.37 21.53 -32.04
N LEU A 51 -3.07 21.40 -31.78
CA LEU A 51 -2.30 22.24 -30.87
C LEU A 51 -1.97 23.58 -31.56
N THR A 52 -2.41 24.69 -30.95
CA THR A 52 -1.85 26.03 -31.19
C THR A 52 -1.33 26.56 -29.86
N ALA A 53 -0.03 26.47 -29.63
CA ALA A 53 0.64 27.04 -28.46
C ALA A 53 1.34 28.34 -28.87
N CYS A 54 0.86 29.46 -28.33
CA CYS A 54 1.52 30.77 -28.39
C CYS A 54 2.30 30.97 -27.08
N GLY A 55 3.57 31.35 -27.21
CA GLY A 55 4.49 31.54 -26.09
C GLY A 55 4.21 32.82 -25.31
N GLY A 56 4.33 32.71 -23.98
CA GLY A 56 4.41 33.84 -23.05
C GLY A 56 5.40 33.49 -21.95
N GLY A 57 6.61 34.03 -22.05
CA GLY A 57 7.63 33.93 -21.02
C GLY A 57 7.28 34.83 -19.83
N GLY A 58 7.12 34.22 -18.65
CA GLY A 58 7.00 34.91 -17.37
C GLY A 58 8.16 34.51 -16.46
N SER A 59 8.99 35.49 -16.12
CA SER A 59 10.18 35.36 -15.27
C SER A 59 9.85 34.84 -13.87
N GLY A 60 10.67 33.89 -13.41
CA GLY A 60 10.58 33.23 -12.12
C GLY A 60 10.86 34.16 -10.94
N GLY A 61 9.93 34.19 -10.00
CA GLY A 61 10.19 34.47 -8.60
C GLY A 61 10.30 33.13 -7.87
N GLY A 62 11.50 32.56 -7.85
CA GLY A 62 11.81 31.35 -7.08
C GLY A 62 11.81 31.64 -5.59
N GLY A 63 10.62 31.71 -4.99
CA GLY A 63 10.46 31.56 -3.56
C GLY A 63 10.94 30.16 -3.21
N GLY A 64 12.19 30.03 -2.81
CA GLY A 64 12.77 28.75 -2.42
C GLY A 64 11.96 28.16 -1.28
N VAL A 65 11.19 27.11 -1.58
CA VAL A 65 10.57 26.28 -0.55
C VAL A 65 11.71 25.75 0.32
N THR A 66 11.81 26.26 1.54
CA THR A 66 12.87 25.85 2.46
C THR A 66 12.49 24.49 3.01
N GLY A 67 13.01 23.43 2.41
CA GLY A 67 12.85 22.07 2.91
C GLY A 67 13.74 21.82 4.13
N SER A 68 13.36 20.85 4.95
CA SER A 68 14.19 20.34 6.04
C SER A 68 14.40 18.84 5.88
N THR A 69 15.51 18.32 6.39
CA THR A 69 15.62 16.87 6.58
C THR A 69 14.59 16.43 7.61
N VAL A 70 13.95 15.30 7.36
CA VAL A 70 12.94 14.71 8.24
C VAL A 70 13.36 13.32 8.69
N SER A 71 12.89 12.91 9.87
CA SER A 71 13.17 11.58 10.43
C SER A 71 11.86 10.93 10.88
N VAL A 72 11.70 9.65 10.55
CA VAL A 72 10.55 8.84 10.94
C VAL A 72 11.08 7.64 11.71
N SER A 73 10.52 7.40 12.89
CA SER A 73 10.85 6.25 13.73
C SER A 73 9.63 5.38 13.95
N GLY A 74 9.84 4.08 14.14
CA GLY A 74 8.74 3.14 14.13
C GLY A 74 9.13 1.72 14.49
N THR A 75 8.17 0.83 14.26
CA THR A 75 8.36 -0.62 14.40
C THR A 75 7.72 -1.30 13.19
N VAL A 76 8.43 -2.25 12.57
CA VAL A 76 7.87 -3.16 11.57
C VAL A 76 7.44 -4.44 12.26
N GLN A 77 6.19 -4.84 12.05
CA GLN A 77 5.63 -6.07 12.61
C GLN A 77 4.95 -6.89 11.53
N GLY A 78 5.01 -8.21 11.73
CA GLY A 78 4.43 -9.22 10.86
C GLY A 78 3.80 -10.30 11.70
N GLY A 79 2.57 -10.69 11.39
CA GLY A 79 1.85 -11.75 12.08
C GLY A 79 1.86 -11.58 13.60
N ALA A 80 2.60 -12.44 14.29
CA ALA A 80 2.65 -12.46 15.76
C ALA A 80 3.81 -11.67 16.38
N GLY A 81 4.70 -11.05 15.60
CA GLY A 81 5.93 -10.49 16.15
C GLY A 81 6.64 -9.41 15.30
N PRO A 82 7.77 -8.89 15.80
CA PRO A 82 8.60 -7.97 15.05
C PRO A 82 9.25 -8.64 13.84
N ILE A 83 9.46 -7.86 12.78
CA ILE A 83 10.25 -8.30 11.62
C ILE A 83 11.68 -7.78 11.78
N ASP A 84 12.63 -8.69 11.96
CA ASP A 84 14.06 -8.37 12.06
C ASP A 84 14.66 -8.18 10.66
N ALA A 85 15.72 -7.37 10.54
CA ALA A 85 16.47 -7.14 9.30
C ALA A 85 15.58 -6.86 8.06
N SER A 86 14.48 -6.12 8.26
CA SER A 86 13.62 -5.62 7.19
C SER A 86 14.19 -4.33 6.64
N SER A 87 14.26 -4.21 5.32
CA SER A 87 14.72 -3.00 4.64
C SER A 87 13.62 -1.95 4.61
N VAL A 88 13.80 -0.89 5.38
CA VAL A 88 12.86 0.22 5.55
C VAL A 88 13.34 1.45 4.80
N SER A 89 12.46 2.05 4.01
CA SER A 89 12.73 3.24 3.20
C SER A 89 11.62 4.28 3.34
N LEU A 90 11.99 5.56 3.25
CA LEU A 90 11.09 6.70 3.29
C LEU A 90 10.85 7.22 1.88
N TRP A 91 9.58 7.48 1.56
CA TRP A 91 9.13 7.89 0.25
C TRP A 91 8.30 9.16 0.33
N GLU A 92 8.47 10.02 -0.66
CA GLU A 92 7.61 11.16 -0.94
C GLU A 92 6.61 10.79 -2.04
N ALA A 93 5.33 11.03 -1.80
CA ALA A 93 4.28 10.82 -2.78
C ALA A 93 4.43 11.77 -3.98
N GLY A 94 4.12 11.27 -5.18
CA GLY A 94 4.12 12.10 -6.38
C GLY A 94 2.96 13.08 -6.42
N SER A 95 3.11 14.16 -7.20
CA SER A 95 1.95 14.97 -7.61
C SER A 95 0.98 14.14 -8.46
N ALA A 96 -0.25 14.63 -8.67
CA ALA A 96 -1.21 13.97 -9.55
C ALA A 96 -0.60 13.64 -10.95
N GLY A 97 -0.67 12.38 -11.36
CA GLY A 97 -0.06 11.88 -12.61
C GLY A 97 1.46 11.67 -12.56
N GLY A 98 2.11 11.96 -11.43
CA GLY A 98 3.53 11.72 -11.19
C GLY A 98 3.81 10.36 -10.55
N SER A 99 5.07 10.16 -10.14
CA SER A 99 5.51 8.96 -9.41
C SER A 99 6.15 9.35 -8.08
N ALA A 100 5.97 8.50 -7.09
CA ALA A 100 6.63 8.65 -5.80
C ALA A 100 8.15 8.51 -5.94
N THR A 101 8.87 9.17 -5.05
CA THR A 101 10.34 9.19 -5.02
C THR A 101 10.82 8.68 -3.68
N GLN A 102 11.77 7.74 -3.71
CA GLN A 102 12.48 7.35 -2.50
C GLN A 102 13.41 8.50 -2.08
N ILE A 103 13.21 9.01 -0.87
CA ILE A 103 13.92 10.20 -0.36
C ILE A 103 14.90 9.86 0.76
N SER A 104 15.10 8.58 1.07
CA SER A 104 16.09 8.10 2.03
C SER A 104 16.94 6.97 1.47
N ASN A 105 18.11 6.74 2.07
CA ASN A 105 18.73 5.42 2.00
C ASN A 105 17.89 4.43 2.82
N SER A 106 17.87 3.16 2.42
CA SER A 106 17.19 2.12 3.20
C SER A 106 17.99 1.80 4.47
N VAL A 107 17.28 1.55 5.57
CA VAL A 107 17.84 1.07 6.85
C VAL A 107 17.31 -0.32 7.15
N GLN A 108 17.99 -1.07 8.02
CA GLN A 108 17.50 -2.37 8.49
C GLN A 108 16.81 -2.21 9.85
N THR A 109 15.70 -2.91 10.04
CA THR A 109 15.11 -3.02 11.39
C THR A 109 16.05 -3.79 12.31
N GLN A 110 15.96 -3.47 13.60
CA GLN A 110 16.59 -4.27 14.66
C GLN A 110 15.75 -5.52 14.96
N SER A 111 16.25 -6.39 15.84
CA SER A 111 15.57 -7.63 16.25
C SER A 111 14.22 -7.42 16.92
N ASP A 112 13.97 -6.23 17.49
CA ASP A 112 12.67 -5.82 18.04
C ASP A 112 11.76 -5.15 17.00
N GLY A 113 12.17 -5.16 15.73
CA GLY A 113 11.47 -4.55 14.59
C GLY A 113 11.62 -3.04 14.53
N SER A 114 12.36 -2.41 15.44
CA SER A 114 12.48 -0.96 15.49
C SER A 114 13.29 -0.42 14.29
N TYR A 115 12.92 0.77 13.83
CA TYR A 115 13.64 1.50 12.79
C TYR A 115 13.62 3.00 13.07
N THR A 116 14.64 3.69 12.53
CA THR A 116 14.65 5.13 12.32
C THR A 116 15.23 5.40 10.95
N VAL A 117 14.45 6.05 10.08
CA VAL A 117 14.84 6.40 8.72
C VAL A 117 14.74 7.91 8.53
N SER A 118 15.75 8.51 7.90
CA SER A 118 15.79 9.96 7.68
C SER A 118 15.95 10.28 6.21
N SER A 119 15.35 11.38 5.75
CA SER A 119 15.53 11.81 4.37
C SER A 119 16.99 12.18 4.10
N SER A 120 17.51 11.77 2.93
CA SER A 120 18.83 12.14 2.43
C SER A 120 18.84 13.49 1.74
N ILE A 121 17.65 14.06 1.49
CA ILE A 121 17.44 15.38 0.89
C ILE A 121 16.50 16.23 1.76
N PRO A 122 16.57 17.57 1.67
CA PRO A 122 15.57 18.45 2.27
C PRO A 122 14.20 18.24 1.65
N VAL A 123 13.17 18.17 2.48
CA VAL A 123 11.78 17.91 2.08
C VAL A 123 10.90 19.11 2.47
N PRO A 124 10.03 19.61 1.57
CA PRO A 124 9.06 20.64 1.93
C PRO A 124 8.10 20.17 3.04
N ALA A 125 7.72 21.05 3.96
CA ALA A 125 6.82 20.69 5.07
C ALA A 125 5.45 20.12 4.60
N SER A 126 4.99 20.48 3.40
CA SER A 126 3.75 20.00 2.80
C SER A 126 3.89 18.69 2.01
N ALA A 127 5.09 18.11 1.92
CA ALA A 127 5.29 16.86 1.21
C ALA A 127 4.59 15.72 1.95
N PHE A 128 3.89 14.86 1.22
CA PHE A 128 3.20 13.72 1.79
C PHE A 128 4.12 12.50 1.81
N LEU A 129 4.34 11.94 2.99
CA LEU A 129 5.32 10.90 3.22
C LEU A 129 4.68 9.55 3.57
N TYR A 130 5.37 8.48 3.19
CA TYR A 130 5.03 7.13 3.59
C TYR A 130 6.30 6.28 3.72
N VAL A 131 6.19 5.20 4.50
CA VAL A 131 7.27 4.25 4.75
C VAL A 131 6.94 2.93 4.08
N VAL A 132 7.95 2.32 3.46
CA VAL A 132 7.87 0.97 2.90
C VAL A 132 8.90 0.08 3.60
N ALA A 133 8.44 -1.04 4.14
CA ALA A 133 9.27 -2.10 4.68
C ALA A 133 9.28 -3.29 3.71
N SER A 134 10.45 -3.86 3.44
CA SER A 134 10.62 -4.91 2.44
C SER A 134 11.59 -5.99 2.92
N GLY A 135 11.25 -7.26 2.62
CA GLY A 135 11.96 -8.41 3.14
C GLY A 135 11.98 -8.46 4.68
N GLY A 136 12.85 -9.32 5.20
CA GLY A 136 13.10 -9.44 6.63
C GLY A 136 13.16 -10.88 7.10
N ILE A 137 13.33 -11.03 8.41
CA ILE A 137 13.37 -12.30 9.12
C ILE A 137 12.17 -12.33 10.06
N VAL A 138 11.35 -13.36 9.89
CA VAL A 138 10.17 -13.61 10.72
C VAL A 138 10.31 -15.01 11.29
N SER A 139 10.11 -15.15 12.61
CA SER A 139 10.25 -16.44 13.30
C SER A 139 11.59 -17.15 13.00
N GLY A 140 12.67 -16.38 12.84
CA GLY A 140 14.02 -16.87 12.56
C GLY A 140 14.30 -17.27 11.10
N THR A 141 13.36 -17.07 10.18
CA THR A 141 13.54 -17.40 8.77
C THR A 141 13.37 -16.17 7.88
N SER A 142 14.23 -16.03 6.87
CA SER A 142 14.15 -14.91 5.93
C SER A 142 12.98 -15.10 4.96
N ASN A 143 12.17 -14.06 4.79
CA ASN A 143 11.14 -13.96 3.77
C ASN A 143 11.40 -12.73 2.88
N PRO A 144 11.96 -12.89 1.68
CA PRO A 144 12.25 -11.78 0.78
C PRO A 144 11.00 -11.18 0.12
N ASN A 145 9.84 -11.83 0.23
CA ASN A 145 8.60 -11.41 -0.43
C ASN A 145 7.76 -10.46 0.44
N ILE A 146 8.20 -10.17 1.66
CA ILE A 146 7.55 -9.19 2.53
C ILE A 146 7.60 -7.83 1.85
N MET A 147 6.44 -7.20 1.74
CA MET A 147 6.33 -5.78 1.45
C MET A 147 5.14 -5.24 2.22
N LEU A 148 5.39 -4.27 3.09
CA LEU A 148 4.41 -3.63 3.95
C LEU A 148 4.58 -2.12 3.85
N MET A 149 3.51 -1.38 4.12
CA MET A 149 3.54 0.08 4.08
C MET A 149 2.74 0.72 5.20
N SER A 150 3.10 1.95 5.51
CA SER A 150 2.27 2.86 6.29
C SER A 150 2.45 4.28 5.77
N THR A 151 1.36 5.02 5.65
CA THR A 151 1.48 6.48 5.50
C THR A 151 2.02 7.09 6.78
N VAL A 152 2.73 8.21 6.62
CA VAL A 152 3.23 9.06 7.72
C VAL A 152 2.36 10.31 7.81
N GLY A 153 2.03 10.91 6.67
CA GLY A 153 1.36 12.20 6.58
C GLY A 153 2.30 13.29 6.06
N GLU A 154 1.97 14.56 6.34
CA GLU A 154 2.78 15.69 5.90
C GLU A 154 4.12 15.75 6.66
N ALA A 155 5.20 16.07 5.96
CA ALA A 155 6.56 16.18 6.50
C ALA A 155 6.69 17.16 7.67
N GLY A 156 5.85 18.21 7.72
CA GLY A 156 5.78 19.18 8.82
C GLY A 156 5.02 18.69 10.06
N ASN A 157 4.36 17.52 9.99
CA ASN A 157 3.52 16.99 11.06
C ASN A 157 3.70 15.46 11.19
N ILE A 158 4.95 15.03 11.37
CA ILE A 158 5.30 13.61 11.49
C ILE A 158 4.89 13.07 12.89
N PRO A 159 4.17 11.94 12.97
CA PRO A 159 3.88 11.29 14.25
C PRO A 159 5.16 10.84 14.98
N SER A 160 5.12 10.82 16.32
CA SER A 160 6.24 10.36 17.15
C SER A 160 6.66 8.91 16.89
N LYS A 161 5.74 8.07 16.40
CA LYS A 161 6.01 6.70 15.98
C LYS A 161 5.07 6.30 14.84
N VAL A 162 5.60 5.56 13.86
CA VAL A 162 4.84 4.98 12.74
C VAL A 162 5.06 3.47 12.68
N PHE A 163 4.03 2.71 13.03
CA PHE A 163 4.02 1.26 12.84
C PHE A 163 3.86 0.91 11.36
N VAL A 164 4.56 -0.13 10.93
CA VAL A 164 4.39 -0.73 9.60
C VAL A 164 4.03 -2.19 9.81
N ASN A 165 2.76 -2.54 9.57
CA ASN A 165 2.25 -3.89 9.72
C ASN A 165 1.12 -4.15 8.71
N GLU A 166 0.43 -5.27 8.83
CA GLU A 166 -0.65 -5.67 7.93
C GLU A 166 -1.84 -4.72 7.99
N PHE A 167 -2.20 -4.23 9.18
CA PHE A 167 -3.31 -3.31 9.37
C PHE A 167 -3.05 -1.96 8.71
N THR A 168 -1.88 -1.36 8.97
CA THR A 168 -1.49 -0.11 8.31
C THR A 168 -1.38 -0.28 6.81
N THR A 169 -0.92 -1.46 6.36
CA THR A 169 -0.80 -1.79 4.94
C THR A 169 -2.15 -1.86 4.24
N VAL A 170 -3.12 -2.59 4.80
CA VAL A 170 -4.49 -2.71 4.25
C VAL A 170 -5.13 -1.33 4.14
N VAL A 171 -5.11 -0.55 5.23
CA VAL A 171 -5.79 0.75 5.28
C VAL A 171 -5.10 1.77 4.38
N SER A 172 -3.76 1.83 4.40
CA SER A 172 -3.01 2.74 3.52
C SER A 172 -3.25 2.40 2.05
N SER A 173 -3.24 1.12 1.70
CA SER A 173 -3.51 0.69 0.33
C SER A 173 -4.95 1.02 -0.09
N TYR A 174 -5.93 0.76 0.78
CA TYR A 174 -7.34 1.03 0.51
C TYR A 174 -7.65 2.51 0.32
N LEU A 175 -6.96 3.42 1.01
CA LEU A 175 -7.21 4.86 0.88
C LEU A 175 -6.37 5.49 -0.23
N PHE A 176 -5.10 5.11 -0.34
CA PHE A 176 -4.12 5.86 -1.14
C PHE A 176 -3.72 5.20 -2.45
N LEU A 177 -4.04 3.92 -2.64
CA LEU A 177 -3.71 3.16 -3.85
C LEU A 177 -4.94 2.82 -4.70
N THR A 178 -6.06 3.51 -4.47
CA THR A 178 -7.28 3.34 -5.28
C THR A 178 -7.12 3.91 -6.68
N GLY A 179 -7.63 3.20 -7.69
CA GLY A 179 -7.32 3.46 -9.11
C GLY A 179 -6.28 2.46 -9.63
N SER A 180 -5.78 2.61 -10.85
CA SER A 180 -4.73 1.74 -11.39
C SER A 180 -3.41 1.99 -10.62
N PRO A 181 -3.01 1.11 -9.69
CA PRO A 181 -1.87 1.37 -8.84
C PRO A 181 -0.59 1.19 -9.66
N HIS A 182 0.24 2.22 -9.66
CA HIS A 182 1.54 2.17 -10.32
C HIS A 182 2.60 1.76 -9.30
N PHE A 183 3.49 0.87 -9.71
CA PHE A 183 4.65 0.47 -8.92
C PHE A 183 5.89 1.11 -9.53
N SER A 184 6.64 1.87 -8.73
CA SER A 184 7.92 2.44 -9.14
C SER A 184 9.02 1.72 -8.37
N SER A 185 10.02 1.21 -9.10
CA SER A 185 11.16 0.51 -8.49
C SER A 185 10.79 -0.67 -7.56
N GLY A 186 9.67 -1.34 -7.86
CA GLY A 186 9.18 -2.49 -7.08
C GLY A 186 8.34 -2.15 -5.84
N ALA A 187 8.21 -0.87 -5.47
CA ALA A 187 7.36 -0.39 -4.37
C ALA A 187 6.09 0.29 -4.91
N PRO A 188 4.98 0.34 -4.14
CA PRO A 188 3.80 1.10 -4.54
C PRO A 188 4.13 2.58 -4.64
N SER A 189 3.56 3.24 -5.65
CA SER A 189 3.66 4.68 -5.85
C SER A 189 2.36 5.34 -5.43
N ILE A 190 2.37 6.05 -4.29
CA ILE A 190 1.30 6.99 -3.96
C ILE A 190 1.53 8.26 -4.79
N ALA A 191 0.47 8.72 -5.47
CA ALA A 191 0.48 9.99 -6.18
C ALA A 191 -0.89 10.66 -6.12
N GLY A 192 -0.93 11.97 -5.97
CA GLY A 192 -2.20 12.69 -5.89
C GLY A 192 -2.04 14.19 -5.66
N ASN A 193 -3.18 14.89 -5.62
CA ASN A 193 -3.19 16.27 -5.14
C ASN A 193 -2.97 16.28 -3.63
N SER A 194 -2.09 17.15 -3.13
CA SER A 194 -1.74 17.21 -1.69
C SER A 194 -2.96 17.34 -0.78
N SER A 195 -3.95 18.16 -1.16
CA SER A 195 -5.20 18.31 -0.40
C SER A 195 -6.02 17.01 -0.30
N SER A 196 -6.01 16.18 -1.35
CA SER A 196 -6.69 14.89 -1.34
C SER A 196 -5.96 13.91 -0.43
N LEU A 197 -4.63 13.82 -0.55
CA LEU A 197 -3.81 12.96 0.31
C LEU A 197 -3.96 13.32 1.80
N VAL A 198 -4.01 14.61 2.12
CA VAL A 198 -4.27 15.08 3.50
C VAL A 198 -5.69 14.72 3.96
N SER A 199 -6.70 14.86 3.09
CA SER A 199 -8.07 14.43 3.39
C SER A 199 -8.16 12.92 3.65
N ASP A 200 -7.45 12.11 2.87
CA ASP A 200 -7.39 10.66 3.03
C ASP A 200 -6.65 10.29 4.32
N GLN A 201 -5.60 11.02 4.67
CA GLN A 201 -4.89 10.86 5.95
C GLN A 201 -5.77 11.20 7.15
N ASN A 202 -6.59 12.25 7.06
CA ASN A 202 -7.58 12.59 8.08
C ASN A 202 -8.69 11.53 8.17
N SER A 203 -8.92 10.76 7.11
CA SER A 203 -9.83 9.61 7.14
C SER A 203 -9.17 8.38 7.74
N LEU A 204 -7.87 8.17 7.48
CA LEU A 204 -7.08 7.04 7.97
C LEU A 204 -7.11 6.90 9.50
N VAL A 205 -7.10 8.01 10.24
CA VAL A 205 -7.13 7.99 11.71
C VAL A 205 -8.43 7.41 12.26
N ASN A 206 -9.50 7.31 11.47
CA ASN A 206 -10.73 6.62 11.86
C ASN A 206 -10.61 5.09 11.76
N TYR A 207 -9.59 4.59 11.05
CA TYR A 207 -9.41 3.16 10.79
C TYR A 207 -8.29 2.55 11.61
N VAL A 208 -7.10 3.19 11.63
CA VAL A 208 -5.90 2.65 12.27
C VAL A 208 -5.22 3.72 13.13
N ASN A 209 -4.59 3.29 14.21
CA ASN A 209 -3.70 4.12 15.01
C ASN A 209 -2.25 3.86 14.59
N LEU A 210 -1.63 4.82 13.92
CA LEU A 210 -0.25 4.69 13.43
C LEU A 210 0.79 4.48 14.54
N GLN A 211 0.51 4.92 15.78
CA GLN A 211 1.43 4.78 16.90
C GLN A 211 1.37 3.42 17.58
N THR A 212 0.31 2.64 17.34
CA THR A 212 0.18 1.28 17.89
C THR A 212 0.10 0.21 16.80
N GLY A 213 -0.15 0.60 15.55
CA GLY A 213 -0.39 -0.29 14.42
C GLY A 213 -1.74 -1.01 14.46
N GLY A 214 -2.60 -0.75 15.45
CA GLY A 214 -3.89 -1.45 15.61
C GLY A 214 -5.07 -0.68 15.01
N PHE A 215 -6.17 -1.39 14.74
CA PHE A 215 -7.42 -0.72 14.36
C PHE A 215 -7.98 0.16 15.48
N GLN A 216 -8.71 1.20 15.09
CA GLN A 216 -9.48 2.02 16.02
C GLN A 216 -10.65 1.21 16.60
N THR A 217 -10.90 1.40 17.89
CA THR A 217 -11.98 0.70 18.61
C THR A 217 -13.38 1.23 18.27
N THR A 218 -13.48 2.32 17.52
CA THR A 218 -14.73 3.02 17.20
C THR A 218 -15.36 2.60 15.88
N LEU A 219 -14.71 1.74 15.09
CA LEU A 219 -15.24 1.25 13.83
C LEU A 219 -16.44 0.30 14.06
N PRO A 220 -17.44 0.29 13.14
CA PRO A 220 -18.48 -0.74 13.15
C PRO A 220 -17.87 -2.14 13.08
N SER A 221 -18.44 -3.10 13.81
CA SER A 221 -17.92 -4.47 13.92
C SER A 221 -17.77 -5.19 12.59
N SER A 222 -18.63 -4.90 11.60
CA SER A 222 -18.54 -5.46 10.25
C SER A 222 -17.30 -4.97 9.50
N SER A 223 -16.97 -3.68 9.60
CA SER A 223 -15.78 -3.10 8.96
C SER A 223 -14.50 -3.57 9.64
N VAL A 224 -14.50 -3.67 10.97
CA VAL A 224 -13.37 -4.27 11.71
C VAL A 224 -13.14 -5.71 11.26
N THR A 225 -14.20 -6.51 11.19
CA THR A 225 -14.10 -7.92 10.73
C THR A 225 -13.51 -8.00 9.32
N GLN A 226 -14.04 -7.21 8.38
CA GLN A 226 -13.57 -7.20 7.00
C GLN A 226 -12.08 -6.83 6.88
N LEU A 227 -11.68 -5.72 7.51
CA LEU A 227 -10.29 -5.27 7.48
C LEU A 227 -9.35 -6.23 8.21
N THR A 228 -9.83 -6.86 9.29
CA THR A 228 -9.09 -7.90 10.03
C THR A 228 -8.88 -9.14 9.19
N ASP A 229 -9.88 -9.61 8.45
CA ASP A 229 -9.75 -10.76 7.56
C ASP A 229 -8.71 -10.49 6.46
N LEU A 230 -8.73 -9.29 5.87
CA LEU A 230 -7.74 -8.86 4.88
C LEU A 230 -6.32 -8.83 5.48
N ALA A 231 -6.18 -8.27 6.68
CA ALA A 231 -4.89 -8.22 7.37
C ALA A 231 -4.38 -9.62 7.76
N ASN A 232 -5.26 -10.54 8.17
CA ASN A 232 -4.90 -11.92 8.48
C ASN A 232 -4.40 -12.69 7.23
N ILE A 233 -4.99 -12.40 6.06
CA ILE A 233 -4.51 -12.95 4.79
C ILE A 233 -3.09 -12.44 4.48
N ILE A 234 -2.83 -11.13 4.64
CA ILE A 234 -1.50 -10.54 4.48
C ILE A 234 -0.52 -11.14 5.50
N ALA A 235 -0.93 -11.31 6.76
CA ALA A 235 -0.10 -11.84 7.84
C ALA A 235 0.37 -13.27 7.52
N SER A 236 -0.52 -14.10 6.98
CA SER A 236 -0.17 -15.45 6.51
C SER A 236 0.91 -15.44 5.43
N CYS A 237 0.98 -14.38 4.62
CA CYS A 237 2.02 -14.19 3.60
C CYS A 237 3.33 -13.62 4.14
N VAL A 238 3.25 -12.82 5.18
CA VAL A 238 4.44 -12.33 5.89
C VAL A 238 5.15 -13.50 6.58
N GLU A 239 4.39 -14.44 7.15
CA GLU A 239 4.90 -15.68 7.75
C GLU A 239 5.26 -16.77 6.71
N ASP A 240 5.01 -16.54 5.42
CA ASP A 240 5.33 -17.50 4.35
C ASP A 240 6.83 -17.50 4.04
N THR A 241 7.55 -18.46 4.62
CA THR A 241 8.99 -18.64 4.39
C THR A 241 9.33 -19.48 3.16
N SER A 242 8.32 -19.88 2.37
CA SER A 242 8.57 -20.68 1.16
C SER A 242 9.28 -19.87 0.08
N SER A 243 10.21 -20.52 -0.62
CA SER A 243 10.87 -19.93 -1.78
C SER A 243 9.82 -19.62 -2.86
N GLY A 244 9.63 -18.33 -3.18
CA GLY A 244 8.76 -17.89 -4.28
C GLY A 244 7.31 -17.56 -3.93
N PHE A 245 7.00 -17.30 -2.65
CA PHE A 245 5.66 -16.83 -2.22
C PHE A 245 4.55 -17.87 -2.44
N SER A 246 4.91 -19.15 -2.28
CA SER A 246 4.08 -20.28 -2.71
C SER A 246 2.98 -20.66 -1.72
N ASN A 247 3.14 -20.41 -0.41
CA ASN A 247 2.04 -20.57 0.53
C ASN A 247 1.01 -19.43 0.37
N CYS A 248 1.43 -18.30 -0.20
CA CYS A 248 0.53 -17.26 -0.70
C CYS A 248 0.11 -17.39 -2.16
N GLN A 249 0.27 -18.58 -2.75
CA GLN A 249 -0.17 -18.84 -4.11
C GLN A 249 -1.68 -18.62 -4.31
N THR A 250 -2.52 -18.90 -3.31
CA THR A 250 -3.97 -18.64 -3.41
C THR A 250 -4.24 -17.15 -3.57
N LEU A 251 -3.60 -16.31 -2.76
CA LEU A 251 -3.69 -14.86 -2.86
C LEU A 251 -3.14 -14.41 -4.21
N LYS A 252 -1.90 -14.80 -4.54
CA LYS A 252 -1.22 -14.48 -5.80
C LYS A 252 -2.07 -14.84 -7.02
N THR A 253 -2.70 -16.01 -7.03
CA THR A 253 -3.54 -16.49 -8.13
C THR A 253 -4.85 -15.69 -8.23
N ALA A 254 -5.48 -15.38 -7.10
CA ALA A 254 -6.69 -14.56 -7.07
C ALA A 254 -6.45 -13.14 -7.65
N THR A 255 -5.20 -12.68 -7.57
CA THR A 255 -4.79 -11.32 -7.93
C THR A 255 -4.02 -11.21 -9.25
N THR A 256 -3.67 -12.34 -9.86
CA THR A 256 -2.94 -12.33 -11.13
C THR A 256 -3.91 -11.97 -12.25
N VAL A 257 -3.61 -10.89 -12.97
CA VAL A 257 -4.28 -10.52 -14.22
C VAL A 257 -3.27 -10.58 -15.37
N THR A 258 -3.74 -10.63 -16.63
CA THR A 258 -2.87 -10.82 -17.80
C THR A 258 -1.75 -9.77 -17.96
N SER A 259 -1.87 -8.61 -17.31
CA SER A 259 -0.89 -7.53 -17.31
C SER A 259 -0.11 -7.36 -16.00
N PHE A 260 -0.36 -8.18 -14.96
CA PHE A 260 0.25 -8.01 -13.64
C PHE A 260 0.38 -9.34 -12.88
N ASN A 261 1.62 -9.67 -12.49
CA ASN A 261 1.93 -10.85 -11.68
C ASN A 261 2.55 -10.39 -10.34
N PRO A 262 1.82 -10.49 -9.22
CA PRO A 262 2.33 -10.02 -7.95
C PRO A 262 3.49 -10.87 -7.42
N SER A 263 4.58 -10.22 -7.04
CA SER A 263 5.82 -10.82 -6.50
C SER A 263 6.02 -10.58 -5.00
N ASN A 264 5.16 -9.78 -4.36
CA ASN A 264 5.22 -9.49 -2.93
C ASN A 264 3.82 -9.33 -2.32
N THR A 265 3.78 -9.26 -0.99
CA THR A 265 2.52 -9.19 -0.23
C THR A 265 1.67 -7.97 -0.60
N LEU A 266 2.28 -6.80 -0.72
CA LEU A 266 1.58 -5.55 -1.01
C LEU A 266 0.99 -5.50 -2.41
N MET A 267 1.75 -5.91 -3.43
CA MET A 267 1.29 -6.03 -4.80
C MET A 267 0.12 -7.00 -4.94
N SER A 268 0.14 -8.09 -4.17
CA SER A 268 -0.98 -9.03 -4.12
C SER A 268 -2.22 -8.37 -3.53
N PHE A 269 -2.10 -7.68 -2.38
CA PHE A 269 -3.23 -6.99 -1.75
C PHE A 269 -3.85 -5.92 -2.65
N VAL A 270 -3.02 -5.06 -3.23
CA VAL A 270 -3.47 -3.93 -4.06
C VAL A 270 -4.21 -4.40 -5.33
N SER A 271 -3.99 -5.63 -5.77
CA SER A 271 -4.72 -6.22 -6.89
C SER A 271 -6.08 -6.82 -6.51
N LEU A 272 -6.40 -6.91 -5.21
CA LEU A 272 -7.71 -7.37 -4.72
C LEU A 272 -8.74 -6.24 -4.58
N ILE A 273 -8.27 -4.99 -4.45
CA ILE A 273 -9.10 -3.80 -4.26
C ILE A 273 -9.43 -3.15 -5.61
#